data_AF-A0A2V5YGQ8-F1
#
_entry.id   AF-A0A2V5YGQ8-F1
#
_cell.length_a   1.000
_cell.length_b   1.000
_cell.length_c   1.000
_cell.angle_alpha   90.00
_cell.angle_beta   90.00
_cell.angle_gamma   90.00
#
_symmetry.space_group_name_H-M   'P 1'
#
loop_
_entity.id
_entity.type
_entity.pdbx_description
1 polymer ?
#
loop_
_entity_poly.entity_id
_entity_poly.type
_entity_poly.pdbx_seq_one_letter_code
_entity_poly.pdbx_strand_id
1 'polypeptide(L)' 'KKDFSTYNKLYAQYFSGDGKPNPTRTTIEVGALPTPIAIELKVIAALT' A
#
# COMPACT_ATOMS: atom_id res chain seq x y z
N LYS A 1 1.33 2.64 13.83
CA LYS A 1 2.11 1.37 13.84
C LYS A 1 1.25 0.11 13.95
N LYS A 2 0.19 0.08 14.77
CA LYS A 2 -0.65 -1.11 15.02
C LYS A 2 -1.17 -1.77 13.73
N ASP A 3 -1.57 -0.95 12.76
CA ASP A 3 -2.21 -1.42 11.52
C ASP A 3 -1.23 -1.83 10.42
N PHE A 4 0.08 -1.57 10.59
CA PHE A 4 1.09 -1.90 9.56
C PHE A 4 1.14 -3.40 9.27
N SER A 5 0.93 -4.25 10.27
CA SER A 5 0.93 -5.71 10.07
C SER A 5 -0.25 -6.14 9.17
N THR A 6 -1.45 -5.63 9.45
CA THR A 6 -2.64 -5.88 8.64
C THR A 6 -2.49 -5.32 7.24
N TYR A 7 -2.01 -4.07 7.12
CA TYR A 7 -1.72 -3.45 5.82
C TYR A 7 -0.69 -4.25 5.02
N ASN A 8 0.39 -4.73 5.63
CA ASN A 8 1.43 -5.50 4.95
C ASN A 8 0.91 -6.84 4.43
N LYS A 9 0.06 -7.53 5.21
CA LYS A 9 -0.60 -8.77 4.77
C LYS A 9 -1.47 -8.53 3.53
N LEU A 10 -2.31 -7.49 3.57
CA LEU A 10 -3.15 -7.12 2.42
C LEU A 10 -2.30 -6.70 1.22
N TYR A 11 -1.30 -5.85 1.43
CA TYR A 11 -0.42 -5.41 0.35
C TYR A 11 0.26 -6.59 -0.35
N ALA A 12 0.79 -7.55 0.42
CA ALA A 12 1.41 -8.74 -0.15
C ALA A 12 0.42 -9.60 -0.93
N GLN A 13 -0.82 -9.74 -0.43
CA GLN A 13 -1.89 -10.45 -1.12
C GLN A 13 -2.16 -9.88 -2.52
N TYR A 14 -2.13 -8.56 -2.70
CA TYR A 14 -2.45 -7.94 -3.99
C TYR A 14 -1.23 -7.67 -4.88
N PHE A 15 -0.09 -7.29 -4.31
CA PHE A 15 1.02 -6.72 -5.09
C PHE A 15 2.32 -7.53 -5.04
N SER A 16 2.45 -8.52 -4.16
CA SER A 16 3.69 -9.29 -3.99
C SER A 16 3.60 -10.73 -4.47
N GLY A 17 4.66 -11.22 -5.12
CA GLY A 17 4.81 -12.59 -5.61
C GLY A 17 4.82 -12.68 -7.14
N ASP A 18 5.01 -13.90 -7.64
CA ASP A 18 5.10 -14.17 -9.07
C ASP A 18 3.85 -13.70 -9.83
N GLY A 19 4.07 -13.06 -10.98
CA GLY A 19 2.99 -12.53 -11.83
C GLY A 19 2.30 -11.27 -11.30
N LYS A 20 2.77 -10.67 -10.20
CA LYS A 20 2.25 -9.40 -9.67
C LYS A 20 3.20 -8.22 -9.92
N PRO A 21 2.71 -6.97 -9.77
CA PRO A 21 3.50 -5.79 -10.11
C PRO A 21 4.75 -5.56 -9.24
N ASN A 22 4.82 -6.12 -8.02
CA ASN A 22 5.92 -5.99 -7.07
C ASN A 22 6.54 -4.57 -7.02
N PRO A 23 5.74 -3.49 -6.83
CA PRO A 23 6.26 -2.15 -7.01
C PRO A 23 7.08 -1.71 -5.79
N THR A 24 8.06 -0.84 -6.03
CA THR A 24 8.71 -0.09 -4.95
C THR A 24 7.69 0.79 -4.24
N ARG A 25 7.83 0.98 -2.92
CA ARG A 25 6.91 1.80 -2.14
C ARG A 25 7.59 2.55 -1.00
N THR A 26 6.96 3.62 -0.57
CA THR A 26 7.18 4.27 0.71
C THR A 26 5.85 4.25 1.48
N THR A 27 5.87 3.86 2.75
CA THR A 27 4.69 3.84 3.61
C THR A 27 5.02 4.59 4.90
N ILE A 28 4.27 5.65 5.17
CA ILE A 28 4.42 6.48 6.36
C ILE A 28 3.09 6.57 7.11
N GLU A 29 3.17 6.83 8.40
CA GLU A 29 2.02 7.24 9.19
C GLU A 29 1.83 8.75 9.09
N VAL A 30 0.59 9.21 8.98
CA VAL A 30 0.21 10.64 8.94
C VAL A 30 -0.80 10.93 10.05
N GLY A 31 -0.86 12.19 10.48
CA GLY A 31 -1.75 12.60 11.57
C GLY A 31 -3.26 12.50 11.24
N ALA A 32 -3.63 12.71 9.97
CA ALA A 32 -5.01 12.61 9.50
C ALA A 32 -5.08 12.42 7.97
N LEU A 33 -6.21 11.89 7.49
CA LEU A 33 -6.60 11.84 6.07
C LEU A 33 -7.92 12.63 5.87
N PRO A 34 -8.23 13.10 4.64
CA PRO A 34 -9.38 13.99 4.39
C PRO A 34 -10.76 13.35 4.64
N THR A 35 -10.85 12.03 4.65
CA THR A 35 -12.07 11.27 4.93
C THR A 35 -11.80 10.19 6.00
N PRO A 36 -12.83 9.52 6.55
CA PRO A 36 -12.68 8.44 7.54
C PRO A 36 -12.07 7.13 6.98
N ILE A 37 -11.01 7.25 6.19
CA ILE A 37 -10.26 6.13 5.61
C ILE A 37 -8.98 5.89 6.41
N ALA A 38 -8.53 4.63 6.43
CA ALA A 38 -7.34 4.24 7.17
C ALA A 38 -6.04 4.38 6.37
N ILE A 39 -6.12 4.32 5.03
CA ILE A 39 -4.98 4.27 4.12
C ILE A 39 -5.34 5.04 2.84
N GLU A 40 -4.39 5.81 2.32
CA GLU A 40 -4.41 6.40 0.98
C GLU A 40 -3.18 5.90 0.19
N LEU A 41 -3.37 5.56 -1.09
CA LEU A 41 -2.29 5.12 -1.98
C LEU A 41 -2.23 6.01 -3.21
N LYS A 42 -1.03 6.54 -3.49
CA LYS A 42 -0.70 7.18 -4.76
C LYS A 42 0.15 6.23 -5.58
N VAL A 43 -0.30 5.88 -6.79
CA VAL A 43 0.29 4.83 -7.61
C VAL A 43 0.71 5.39 -8.97
N ILE A 44 1.88 4.97 -9.44
CA ILE A 44 2.35 5.20 -10.81
C ILE A 44 2.49 3.81 -11.46
N ALA A 45 1.91 3.65 -12.64
CA ALA A 45 2.00 2.43 -13.44
C ALA A 45 2.55 2.77 -14.82
N ALA A 46 3.36 1.88 -15.37
CA ALA A 46 3.85 1.93 -16.74
C ALA A 46 3.35 0.68 -17.48
N LEU A 47 2.75 0.89 -18.66
CA LEU A 47 2.42 -0.21 -19.57
C LEU A 47 3.63 -0.40 -20.48
N THR A 48 4.47 -1.37 -20.15
CA THR A 48 5.64 -1.77 -20.95
C THR A 48 5.33 -3.02 -21.75
#